data_AF-A0A958SB25-F1
#
_entry.id   AF-A0A958SB25-F1
#
_cell.length_a   1.000
_cell.length_b   1.000
_cell.length_c   1.000
_cell.angle_alpha   90.00
_cell.angle_beta   90.00
_cell.angle_gamma   90.00
#
_symmetry.space_group_name_H-M   'P 1'
#
loop_
_entity.id
_entity.type
_entity.pdbx_description
1 polymer ?
#
loop_
_entity_poly.entity_id
_entity_poly.type
_entity_poly.pdbx_seq_one_letter_code
_entity_poly.pdbx_strand_id
1 'polypeptide(L)'
;MLYVLTIIISIFNWASIEKAWSNECECPLIECSACQANGGLEFYTSKCQASGKLLSCSKPKCVPLNPLPDVCTASLPQKKREIASQPRQEDGSYAEAQVEIGSIIELSGISWVLDVLKKKQAVKLGMKVYESDTILTGPQGKVRVVFSDKNEINLSPDTELKLSEYKVNPKKEKRRALFDLIKGKVRSKVHQKYEGKDVSRYQIKTKSAVAGVRGTDFVVTFSEGDKEVTKVQTLKGEVNLKDSHSEDNVNIRKGQYASFVAARSDLFETNEMKEFVKRGYLTPVYKLSKTEIAQLDWSTRVHSEGAVVAVAEEQSKVEGLCQSPVGRMNSCVWTCENNPSGETSCRTDLKEVKCVRKRCNANGEWAEESRMPSSRGYFCPAENSKVGPCNY
;
A
#
# COMPACT_ATOMS: atom_id res chain seq x y z
N MET A 1 22.41 90.86 12.82
CA MET A 1 21.06 90.73 13.42
C MET A 1 20.09 90.47 12.28
N LEU A 2 19.37 89.35 12.38
CA LEU A 2 18.09 88.98 11.76
C LEU A 2 17.72 89.46 10.33
N TYR A 3 17.51 88.48 9.42
CA TYR A 3 16.21 88.14 8.78
C TYR A 3 15.88 89.02 7.55
N VAL A 4 15.24 88.60 6.46
CA VAL A 4 14.63 87.34 6.03
C VAL A 4 14.23 87.50 4.54
N LEU A 5 14.09 86.35 3.84
CA LEU A 5 13.35 86.05 2.60
C LEU A 5 13.16 87.14 1.52
N THR A 6 13.33 86.74 0.24
CA THR A 6 12.22 86.47 -0.72
C THR A 6 12.81 86.21 -2.14
N ILE A 7 12.40 85.13 -2.84
CA ILE A 7 11.60 85.13 -4.11
C ILE A 7 12.47 85.32 -5.39
N ILE A 8 12.37 84.66 -6.55
CA ILE A 8 11.50 83.64 -7.18
C ILE A 8 12.23 83.15 -8.48
N ILE A 9 12.20 81.84 -8.73
CA ILE A 9 11.85 81.11 -9.97
C ILE A 9 12.26 81.72 -11.34
N SER A 10 13.00 80.95 -12.17
CA SER A 10 12.49 80.35 -13.43
C SER A 10 13.59 79.72 -14.30
N ILE A 11 13.13 78.70 -15.07
CA ILE A 11 13.71 78.06 -16.27
C ILE A 11 14.67 76.89 -16.00
N PHE A 12 14.15 75.69 -15.80
CA PHE A 12 13.88 74.66 -16.82
C PHE A 12 15.13 74.18 -17.59
N ASN A 13 15.57 72.96 -17.28
CA ASN A 13 16.16 72.09 -18.29
C ASN A 13 15.58 70.68 -18.13
N TRP A 14 14.79 70.27 -19.14
CA TRP A 14 14.21 68.95 -19.33
C TRP A 14 15.31 67.95 -19.67
N ALA A 15 15.58 66.99 -18.79
CA ALA A 15 16.12 65.67 -19.15
C ALA A 15 16.15 64.75 -17.92
N SER A 16 14.99 64.47 -17.31
CA SER A 16 14.89 63.46 -16.24
C SER A 16 13.45 62.95 -16.11
N ILE A 17 12.87 62.47 -17.21
CA ILE A 17 11.69 61.60 -17.17
C ILE A 17 11.93 60.51 -18.22
N GLU A 18 12.34 59.33 -17.73
CA GLU A 18 12.08 57.97 -18.23
C GLU A 18 13.14 57.01 -17.65
N LYS A 19 13.05 56.75 -16.34
CA LYS A 19 13.70 55.58 -15.71
C LYS A 19 12.92 55.10 -14.47
N ALA A 20 11.64 54.93 -14.66
CA ALA A 20 10.82 53.92 -14.00
C ALA A 20 10.16 53.25 -15.21
N TRP A 21 10.41 52.01 -15.60
CA TRP A 21 10.16 50.75 -14.91
C TRP A 21 11.07 49.67 -15.54
N SER A 22 11.86 48.94 -14.76
CA SER A 22 12.36 47.63 -15.23
C SER A 22 12.29 46.62 -14.07
N ASN A 23 11.26 45.77 -14.12
CA ASN A 23 11.04 44.63 -13.24
C ASN A 23 11.79 43.39 -13.76
N GLU A 24 13.04 43.55 -14.17
CA GLU A 24 13.78 42.50 -14.86
C GLU A 24 14.89 41.95 -13.97
N CYS A 25 14.72 40.70 -13.53
CA CYS A 25 15.82 39.91 -12.99
C CYS A 25 16.80 39.61 -14.12
N GLU A 26 17.98 40.22 -14.12
CA GLU A 26 19.07 39.83 -15.01
C GLU A 26 19.65 38.48 -14.53
N CYS A 27 19.40 37.39 -15.27
CA CYS A 27 20.00 36.08 -15.03
C CYS A 27 21.27 35.94 -15.91
N PRO A 28 22.36 35.32 -15.41
CA PRO A 28 23.59 35.17 -16.19
C PRO A 28 23.42 34.24 -17.39
N LEU A 29 23.92 34.67 -18.56
CA LEU A 29 24.01 33.86 -19.78
C LEU A 29 25.31 33.04 -19.76
N ILE A 30 25.24 31.76 -20.15
CA ILE A 30 26.41 30.88 -20.25
C ILE A 30 26.62 30.50 -21.72
N GLU A 31 27.84 30.65 -22.22
CA GLU A 31 28.24 30.23 -23.56
C GLU A 31 28.62 28.74 -23.59
N CYS A 32 28.16 28.01 -24.60
CA CYS A 32 28.41 26.57 -24.78
C CYS A 32 29.40 26.34 -25.94
N SER A 33 30.21 25.26 -25.89
CA SER A 33 31.14 24.93 -26.99
C SER A 33 30.42 24.34 -28.21
N ALA A 34 31.03 24.43 -29.40
CA ALA A 34 30.37 24.28 -30.71
C ALA A 34 29.75 22.90 -31.04
N CYS A 35 29.93 21.84 -30.23
CA CYS A 35 29.47 20.49 -30.55
C CYS A 35 28.70 19.76 -29.41
N GLN A 36 28.13 20.47 -28.43
CA GLN A 36 27.40 19.85 -27.30
C GLN A 36 25.88 19.98 -27.47
N ALA A 37 25.13 18.87 -27.43
CA ALA A 37 23.67 18.86 -27.37
C ALA A 37 23.19 18.76 -25.90
N ASN A 38 22.02 19.37 -25.60
CA ASN A 38 21.43 19.68 -24.28
C ASN A 38 21.16 18.51 -23.29
N GLY A 39 21.87 17.39 -23.38
CA GLY A 39 21.62 16.17 -22.61
C GLY A 39 22.38 16.00 -21.30
N GLY A 40 23.24 16.94 -20.89
CA GLY A 40 24.17 16.72 -19.76
C GLY A 40 24.44 17.90 -18.83
N LEU A 41 23.59 18.92 -18.81
CA LEU A 41 23.77 20.08 -17.92
C LEU A 41 22.82 20.00 -16.72
N GLU A 42 23.36 19.73 -15.53
CA GLU A 42 22.64 19.86 -14.25
C GLU A 42 22.75 21.30 -13.73
N PHE A 43 21.61 21.92 -13.36
CA PHE A 43 21.61 23.26 -12.76
C PHE A 43 20.67 23.37 -11.57
N TYR A 44 21.13 24.12 -10.56
CA TYR A 44 20.36 24.57 -9.40
C TYR A 44 19.89 26.01 -9.65
N THR A 45 18.58 26.27 -9.53
CA THR A 45 18.02 27.63 -9.61
C THR A 45 18.17 28.34 -8.26
N SER A 46 18.89 29.45 -8.21
CA SER A 46 18.89 30.35 -7.05
C SER A 46 17.75 31.37 -7.15
N LYS A 47 17.06 31.61 -6.02
CA LYS A 47 15.91 32.53 -5.91
C LYS A 47 16.39 33.97 -5.75
N CYS A 48 15.84 34.91 -6.53
CA CYS A 48 16.07 36.35 -6.37
C CYS A 48 14.84 37.00 -5.73
N GLN A 49 15.06 37.88 -4.75
CA GLN A 49 13.99 38.52 -3.99
C GLN A 49 13.88 39.99 -4.43
N ALA A 50 13.03 40.25 -5.43
CA ALA A 50 12.68 41.61 -5.83
C ALA A 50 11.22 41.89 -5.43
N SER A 51 11.02 42.92 -4.60
CA SER A 51 9.72 43.52 -4.30
C SER A 51 8.62 42.54 -3.81
N GLY A 52 8.96 41.68 -2.85
CA GLY A 52 7.96 40.90 -2.08
C GLY A 52 7.35 39.68 -2.78
N LYS A 53 7.80 39.30 -3.99
CA LYS A 53 7.45 38.03 -4.65
C LYS A 53 8.69 37.20 -4.96
N LEU A 54 8.59 35.88 -4.74
CA LEU A 54 9.60 34.90 -5.15
C LEU A 54 9.59 34.75 -6.68
N LEU A 55 10.71 35.07 -7.33
CA LEU A 55 10.92 34.87 -8.77
C LEU A 55 11.99 33.79 -8.98
N SER A 56 11.76 32.88 -9.93
CA SER A 56 12.71 31.82 -10.33
C SER A 56 13.09 32.03 -11.80
N CYS A 57 14.40 32.00 -12.13
CA CYS A 57 14.87 32.16 -13.51
C CYS A 57 14.35 31.04 -14.42
N SER A 58 14.11 31.37 -15.69
CA SER A 58 13.79 30.39 -16.74
C SER A 58 15.05 29.56 -17.10
N LYS A 59 14.85 28.31 -17.55
CA LYS A 59 15.97 27.43 -17.95
C LYS A 59 16.71 28.06 -19.14
N PRO A 60 18.04 28.32 -19.05
CA PRO A 60 18.78 28.92 -20.15
C PRO A 60 18.79 27.99 -21.37
N LYS A 61 18.77 28.59 -22.56
CA LYS A 61 18.90 27.90 -23.86
C LYS A 61 20.30 28.16 -24.41
N CYS A 62 21.09 27.13 -24.71
CA CYS A 62 22.39 27.31 -25.39
C CYS A 62 22.16 27.98 -26.76
N VAL A 63 22.92 29.03 -27.05
CA VAL A 63 23.02 29.63 -28.38
C VAL A 63 24.38 29.23 -28.96
N PRO A 64 24.44 28.57 -30.13
CA PRO A 64 25.70 28.15 -30.74
C PRO A 64 26.52 29.36 -31.23
N LEU A 65 27.83 29.31 -31.06
CA LEU A 65 28.76 30.30 -31.59
C LEU A 65 28.81 30.25 -33.13
N ASN A 66 28.99 31.42 -33.77
CA ASN A 66 29.00 31.60 -35.22
C ASN A 66 30.34 32.25 -35.65
N PRO A 67 31.06 31.75 -36.67
CA PRO A 67 30.75 30.62 -37.55
C PRO A 67 31.01 29.24 -36.91
N LEU A 68 30.16 28.27 -37.26
CA LEU A 68 30.32 26.87 -36.87
C LEU A 68 31.51 26.22 -37.62
N PRO A 69 32.30 25.35 -36.98
CA PRO A 69 33.36 24.61 -37.66
C PRO A 69 32.76 23.53 -38.59
N ASP A 70 33.39 23.32 -39.75
CA ASP A 70 32.83 22.47 -40.83
C ASP A 70 32.67 20.98 -40.47
N VAL A 71 33.33 20.45 -39.43
CA VAL A 71 33.18 19.05 -38.99
C VAL A 71 33.36 18.87 -37.47
N CYS A 72 32.34 18.35 -36.78
CA CYS A 72 32.43 17.86 -35.40
C CYS A 72 32.86 16.38 -35.37
N THR A 73 34.12 16.06 -35.04
CA THR A 73 34.60 14.67 -34.89
C THR A 73 34.62 14.24 -33.43
N ALA A 74 33.48 13.80 -32.91
CA ALA A 74 33.45 12.93 -31.74
C ALA A 74 33.68 11.48 -32.20
N SER A 75 34.82 10.90 -31.81
CA SER A 75 35.29 9.59 -32.25
C SER A 75 34.36 8.46 -31.77
N LEU A 76 33.58 7.89 -32.68
CA LEU A 76 33.01 6.55 -32.52
C LEU A 76 34.11 5.51 -32.82
N PRO A 77 34.38 4.51 -31.97
CA PRO A 77 35.08 3.33 -32.42
C PRO A 77 34.12 2.52 -33.32
N GLN A 78 34.28 2.70 -34.63
CA GLN A 78 33.60 1.94 -35.66
C GLN A 78 34.24 0.55 -35.82
N LYS A 79 33.43 -0.49 -35.71
CA LYS A 79 33.74 -1.82 -36.25
C LYS A 79 33.49 -1.81 -37.76
N LYS A 80 34.49 -2.14 -38.60
CA LYS A 80 34.29 -2.45 -40.03
C LYS A 80 34.66 -3.90 -40.32
N ARG A 81 33.79 -4.54 -41.12
CA ARG A 81 33.69 -5.97 -41.42
C ARG A 81 34.72 -6.44 -42.45
N GLU A 82 35.10 -7.72 -42.36
CA GLU A 82 35.34 -8.59 -43.51
C GLU A 82 34.39 -9.79 -43.46
N ILE A 83 34.13 -10.34 -44.65
CA ILE A 83 33.00 -11.18 -45.05
C ILE A 83 33.27 -12.65 -44.73
N ALA A 84 32.33 -13.31 -44.05
CA ALA A 84 31.99 -14.72 -44.29
C ALA A 84 30.54 -14.95 -43.87
N SER A 85 29.75 -15.44 -44.82
CA SER A 85 28.33 -15.72 -44.73
C SER A 85 28.01 -16.81 -43.71
N GLN A 86 27.13 -16.52 -42.75
CA GLN A 86 26.18 -17.47 -42.14
C GLN A 86 25.07 -16.69 -41.40
N PRO A 87 23.85 -17.23 -41.31
CA PRO A 87 22.63 -16.46 -41.10
C PRO A 87 22.60 -15.76 -39.73
N ARG A 88 22.22 -14.48 -39.79
CA ARG A 88 21.97 -13.59 -38.66
C ARG A 88 20.80 -14.14 -37.84
N GLN A 89 21.09 -14.75 -36.69
CA GLN A 89 20.10 -14.82 -35.61
C GLN A 89 19.80 -13.39 -35.15
N GLU A 90 18.53 -13.05 -35.09
CA GLU A 90 18.05 -11.78 -34.55
C GLU A 90 18.46 -11.68 -33.07
N ASP A 91 19.20 -10.64 -32.72
CA ASP A 91 19.48 -10.28 -31.33
C ASP A 91 18.16 -9.88 -30.68
N GLY A 92 17.47 -10.88 -30.13
CA GLY A 92 16.35 -10.69 -29.24
C GLY A 92 16.81 -9.90 -28.02
N SER A 93 16.03 -8.89 -27.68
CA SER A 93 16.02 -8.24 -26.37
C SER A 93 16.20 -9.28 -25.26
N TYR A 94 17.35 -9.28 -24.59
CA TYR A 94 17.54 -10.04 -23.37
C TYR A 94 16.72 -9.36 -22.28
N ALA A 95 15.42 -9.61 -22.27
CA ALA A 95 14.66 -9.57 -21.03
C ALA A 95 15.42 -10.47 -20.05
N GLU A 96 15.96 -9.92 -18.97
CA GLU A 96 16.47 -10.73 -17.86
C GLU A 96 15.36 -11.73 -17.52
N ALA A 97 15.66 -13.02 -17.71
CA ALA A 97 14.69 -14.07 -17.50
C ALA A 97 14.26 -14.01 -16.03
N GLN A 98 13.02 -13.55 -15.79
CA GLN A 98 12.46 -13.50 -14.45
C GLN A 98 12.50 -14.90 -13.87
N VAL A 99 13.17 -15.06 -12.73
CA VAL A 99 13.27 -16.34 -12.05
C VAL A 99 11.90 -16.67 -11.46
N GLU A 100 11.27 -17.71 -11.98
CA GLU A 100 10.03 -18.26 -11.42
C GLU A 100 10.32 -18.87 -10.04
N ILE A 101 9.59 -18.43 -9.03
CA ILE A 101 9.82 -18.86 -7.64
C ILE A 101 8.66 -19.69 -7.08
N GLY A 102 7.49 -19.63 -7.70
CA GLY A 102 6.30 -20.36 -7.29
C GLY A 102 5.10 -20.13 -8.19
N SER A 103 3.95 -20.65 -7.76
CA SER A 103 2.68 -20.50 -8.47
C SER A 103 1.50 -20.32 -7.51
N ILE A 104 0.47 -19.64 -8.01
CA ILE A 104 -0.79 -19.43 -7.30
C ILE A 104 -1.66 -20.67 -7.50
N ILE A 105 -1.93 -21.40 -6.42
CA ILE A 105 -2.66 -22.68 -6.47
C ILE A 105 -4.10 -22.59 -5.98
N GLU A 106 -4.44 -21.53 -5.25
CA GLU A 106 -5.82 -21.25 -4.82
C GLU A 106 -6.02 -19.74 -4.75
N LEU A 107 -7.21 -19.28 -5.11
CA LEU A 107 -7.62 -17.89 -5.01
C LEU A 107 -9.11 -17.78 -4.71
N SER A 108 -9.50 -16.73 -4.01
CA SER A 108 -10.90 -16.33 -3.80
C SER A 108 -10.97 -14.80 -3.82
N GLY A 109 -12.08 -14.24 -4.30
CA GLY A 109 -12.23 -12.80 -4.49
C GLY A 109 -11.25 -12.20 -5.51
N ILE A 110 -11.12 -10.87 -5.49
CA ILE A 110 -10.30 -10.12 -6.45
C ILE A 110 -8.90 -9.90 -5.88
N SER A 111 -7.88 -10.21 -6.66
CA SER A 111 -6.46 -10.01 -6.32
C SER A 111 -5.64 -9.64 -7.54
N TRP A 112 -4.48 -9.01 -7.33
CA TRP A 112 -3.57 -8.55 -8.39
C TRP A 112 -2.12 -8.88 -8.07
N VAL A 113 -1.31 -8.99 -9.12
CA VAL A 113 0.15 -8.99 -9.05
C VAL A 113 0.65 -7.71 -9.71
N LEU A 114 1.58 -7.03 -9.06
CA LEU A 114 2.42 -5.98 -9.64
C LEU A 114 3.77 -6.60 -9.96
N ASP A 115 4.15 -6.59 -11.24
CA ASP A 115 5.49 -7.03 -11.64
C ASP A 115 6.58 -5.99 -11.29
N VAL A 116 7.83 -6.32 -11.63
CA VAL A 116 8.99 -5.44 -11.43
C VAL A 116 8.88 -4.09 -12.15
N LEU A 117 8.10 -4.02 -13.23
CA LEU A 117 7.80 -2.80 -13.99
C LEU A 117 6.54 -2.09 -13.46
N LYS A 118 6.01 -2.52 -12.31
CA LYS A 118 4.78 -2.01 -11.69
C LYS A 118 3.52 -2.18 -12.55
N LYS A 119 3.55 -3.08 -13.54
CA LYS A 119 2.36 -3.41 -14.32
C LYS A 119 1.44 -4.29 -13.47
N LYS A 120 0.20 -3.83 -13.32
CA LYS A 120 -0.84 -4.51 -12.55
C LYS A 120 -1.57 -5.54 -13.40
N GLN A 121 -1.58 -6.78 -12.93
CA GLN A 121 -2.23 -7.92 -13.58
C GLN A 121 -3.20 -8.59 -12.61
N ALA A 122 -4.36 -9.02 -13.10
CA ALA A 122 -5.30 -9.78 -12.27
C ALA A 122 -4.77 -11.20 -12.02
N VAL A 123 -4.81 -11.64 -10.76
CA VAL A 123 -4.39 -12.99 -10.36
C VAL A 123 -5.27 -14.04 -11.01
N LYS A 124 -4.66 -15.12 -11.51
CA LYS A 124 -5.35 -16.30 -12.04
C LYS A 124 -4.79 -17.57 -11.41
N LEU A 125 -5.60 -18.63 -11.40
CA LEU A 125 -5.17 -19.94 -10.93
C LEU A 125 -4.03 -20.44 -11.84
N GLY A 126 -2.98 -21.00 -11.24
CA GLY A 126 -1.78 -21.44 -11.95
C GLY A 126 -0.85 -20.32 -12.41
N MET A 127 -1.18 -19.04 -12.13
CA MET A 127 -0.30 -17.92 -12.43
C MET A 127 1.03 -18.09 -11.69
N LYS A 128 2.12 -17.97 -12.44
CA LYS A 128 3.48 -17.99 -11.91
C LYS A 128 3.77 -16.68 -11.20
N VAL A 129 4.54 -16.76 -10.13
CA VAL A 129 5.07 -15.60 -9.42
C VAL A 129 6.59 -15.59 -9.52
N TYR A 130 7.14 -14.38 -9.60
CA TYR A 130 8.56 -14.14 -9.81
C TYR A 130 9.15 -13.37 -8.63
N GLU A 131 10.48 -13.41 -8.52
CA GLU A 131 11.19 -12.57 -7.56
C GLU A 131 10.89 -11.08 -7.82
N SER A 132 10.74 -10.31 -6.75
CA SER A 132 10.35 -8.89 -6.72
C SER A 132 8.90 -8.56 -7.10
N ASP A 133 8.06 -9.54 -7.42
CA ASP A 133 6.62 -9.32 -7.57
C ASP A 133 5.96 -8.84 -6.27
N THR A 134 4.89 -8.07 -6.38
CA THR A 134 4.04 -7.67 -5.25
C THR A 134 2.63 -8.20 -5.45
N ILE A 135 2.14 -9.00 -4.51
CA ILE A 135 0.79 -9.56 -4.54
C ILE A 135 -0.12 -8.70 -3.66
N LEU A 136 -1.26 -8.32 -4.23
CA LEU A 136 -2.30 -7.48 -3.63
C LEU A 136 -3.60 -8.26 -3.54
N THR A 137 -4.21 -8.35 -2.37
CA THR A 137 -5.57 -8.89 -2.19
C THR A 137 -6.56 -7.78 -1.88
N GLY A 138 -7.76 -7.85 -2.47
CA GLY A 138 -8.86 -6.94 -2.15
C GLY A 138 -9.59 -7.29 -0.84
N PRO A 139 -10.73 -6.63 -0.56
CA PRO A 139 -11.48 -6.80 0.69
C PRO A 139 -12.04 -8.21 0.95
N GLN A 140 -12.17 -9.02 -0.09
CA GLN A 140 -12.54 -10.44 -0.02
C GLN A 140 -11.47 -11.32 -0.68
N GLY A 141 -10.34 -10.73 -1.06
CA GLY A 141 -9.26 -11.40 -1.78
C GLY A 141 -8.50 -12.35 -0.85
N LYS A 142 -8.34 -13.61 -1.26
CA LYS A 142 -7.43 -14.56 -0.63
C LYS A 142 -6.62 -15.23 -1.72
N VAL A 143 -5.32 -15.40 -1.48
CA VAL A 143 -4.40 -16.03 -2.44
C VAL A 143 -3.51 -16.99 -1.70
N ARG A 144 -3.39 -18.22 -2.21
CA ARG A 144 -2.38 -19.19 -1.77
C ARG A 144 -1.33 -19.33 -2.84
N VAL A 145 -0.09 -19.04 -2.46
CA VAL A 145 1.11 -19.28 -3.28
C VAL A 145 1.84 -20.48 -2.72
N VAL A 146 2.20 -21.41 -3.61
CA VAL A 146 3.14 -22.50 -3.30
C VAL A 146 4.43 -22.23 -4.05
N PHE A 147 5.53 -22.18 -3.30
CA PHE A 147 6.87 -21.96 -3.86
C PHE A 147 7.49 -23.26 -4.36
N SER A 148 8.52 -23.14 -5.19
CA SER A 148 9.25 -24.27 -5.81
C SER A 148 9.80 -25.31 -4.81
N ASP A 149 10.04 -24.90 -3.56
CA ASP A 149 10.50 -25.77 -2.46
C ASP A 149 9.38 -26.22 -1.51
N LYS A 150 8.12 -26.10 -1.95
CA LYS A 150 6.89 -26.49 -1.25
C LYS A 150 6.53 -25.64 -0.03
N ASN A 151 7.23 -24.54 0.25
CA ASN A 151 6.72 -23.59 1.24
C ASN A 151 5.42 -22.96 0.72
N GLU A 152 4.53 -22.61 1.64
CA GLU A 152 3.24 -22.01 1.31
C GLU A 152 3.10 -20.64 1.98
N ILE A 153 2.53 -19.67 1.28
CA ILE A 153 2.05 -18.43 1.89
C ILE A 153 0.61 -18.14 1.46
N ASN A 154 -0.24 -17.94 2.46
CA ASN A 154 -1.63 -17.55 2.29
C ASN A 154 -1.75 -16.06 2.62
N LEU A 155 -2.20 -15.27 1.66
CA LEU A 155 -2.56 -13.88 1.85
C LEU A 155 -4.04 -13.81 2.22
N SER A 156 -4.34 -13.11 3.31
CA SER A 156 -5.70 -12.81 3.74
C SER A 156 -6.24 -11.59 2.98
N PRO A 157 -7.48 -11.15 3.20
CA PRO A 157 -7.98 -9.90 2.63
C PRO A 157 -7.12 -8.68 2.97
N ASP A 158 -7.21 -7.66 2.12
CA ASP A 158 -6.55 -6.35 2.27
C ASP A 158 -5.04 -6.44 2.56
N THR A 159 -4.36 -7.38 1.91
CA THR A 159 -2.95 -7.69 2.13
C THR A 159 -2.10 -7.26 0.94
N GLU A 160 -0.95 -6.68 1.24
CA GLU A 160 0.07 -6.34 0.27
C GLU A 160 1.39 -6.97 0.70
N LEU A 161 1.89 -7.89 -0.12
CA LEU A 161 3.07 -8.68 0.16
C LEU A 161 4.03 -8.62 -1.03
N LYS A 162 5.26 -8.18 -0.79
CA LYS A 162 6.33 -8.22 -1.78
C LYS A 162 7.20 -9.46 -1.61
N LEU A 163 7.48 -10.14 -2.71
CA LEU A 163 8.34 -11.32 -2.79
C LEU A 163 9.81 -10.89 -3.01
N SER A 164 10.42 -10.29 -1.99
CA SER A 164 11.65 -9.50 -2.15
C SER A 164 12.89 -10.29 -2.57
N GLU A 165 13.11 -11.50 -2.03
CA GLU A 165 14.19 -12.39 -2.47
C GLU A 165 13.76 -13.85 -2.25
N TYR A 166 13.87 -14.69 -3.28
CA TYR A 166 13.58 -16.12 -3.15
C TYR A 166 14.62 -16.98 -3.86
N LYS A 167 15.73 -17.22 -3.18
CA LYS A 167 16.86 -18.01 -3.69
C LYS A 167 16.91 -19.35 -3.00
N VAL A 168 16.38 -20.37 -3.68
CA VAL A 168 16.48 -21.75 -3.24
C VAL A 168 17.26 -22.53 -4.29
N ASN A 169 18.48 -22.91 -3.95
CA ASN A 169 19.29 -23.75 -4.83
C ASN A 169 19.26 -25.18 -4.27
N PRO A 170 18.65 -26.17 -4.96
CA PRO A 170 18.60 -27.54 -4.47
C PRO A 170 19.99 -28.20 -4.38
N LYS A 171 21.01 -27.68 -5.08
CA LYS A 171 22.39 -28.17 -5.06
C LYS A 171 23.28 -27.48 -3.99
N LYS A 172 22.83 -26.36 -3.41
CA LYS A 172 23.58 -25.63 -2.37
C LYS A 172 22.76 -25.59 -1.10
N GLU A 173 23.38 -25.76 0.06
CA GLU A 173 22.68 -25.68 1.37
C GLU A 173 22.17 -24.27 1.73
N LYS A 174 22.30 -23.29 0.82
CA LYS A 174 21.90 -21.89 1.05
C LYS A 174 20.48 -21.63 0.52
N ARG A 175 19.57 -21.25 1.42
CA ARG A 175 18.18 -20.92 1.10
C ARG A 175 17.81 -19.56 1.66
N ARG A 176 17.35 -18.65 0.80
CA ARG A 176 16.87 -17.33 1.21
C ARG A 176 15.45 -17.13 0.74
N ALA A 177 14.57 -16.81 1.68
CA ALA A 177 13.18 -16.44 1.43
C ALA A 177 12.89 -15.19 2.26
N LEU A 178 12.87 -14.03 1.60
CA LEU A 178 12.62 -12.73 2.22
C LEU A 178 11.34 -12.16 1.63
N PHE A 179 10.42 -11.78 2.50
CA PHE A 179 9.15 -11.16 2.14
C PHE A 179 8.98 -9.85 2.89
N ASP A 180 8.48 -8.83 2.21
CA ASP A 180 8.08 -7.58 2.87
C ASP A 180 6.54 -7.52 2.92
N LEU A 181 5.99 -7.64 4.12
CA LEU A 181 4.57 -7.45 4.40
C LEU A 181 4.31 -5.96 4.62
N ILE A 182 3.77 -5.31 3.60
CA ILE A 182 3.51 -3.87 3.60
C ILE A 182 2.25 -3.55 4.39
N LYS A 183 1.23 -4.41 4.31
CA LYS A 183 0.03 -4.35 5.17
C LYS A 183 -0.74 -5.66 5.14
N GLY A 184 -1.61 -5.84 6.13
CA GLY A 184 -2.58 -6.92 6.16
C GLY A 184 -2.06 -8.15 6.91
N LYS A 185 -2.41 -9.35 6.43
CA LYS A 185 -2.19 -10.59 7.18
C LYS A 185 -1.80 -11.73 6.27
N VAL A 186 -0.71 -12.41 6.64
CA VAL A 186 -0.23 -13.60 5.94
C VAL A 186 -0.08 -14.77 6.90
N ARG A 187 -0.43 -15.96 6.43
CA ARG A 187 -0.03 -17.21 7.08
C ARG A 187 1.02 -17.90 6.23
N SER A 188 2.13 -18.26 6.85
CA SER A 188 3.20 -18.98 6.18
C SER A 188 3.37 -20.36 6.81
N LYS A 189 3.48 -21.36 5.94
CA LYS A 189 3.85 -22.74 6.30
C LYS A 189 5.19 -23.06 5.66
N VAL A 190 6.21 -23.17 6.50
CA VAL A 190 7.58 -23.41 6.10
C VAL A 190 7.89 -24.89 6.30
N HIS A 191 7.92 -25.63 5.20
CA HIS A 191 8.16 -27.07 5.19
C HIS A 191 9.66 -27.40 5.19
N GLN A 192 10.47 -26.45 4.73
CA GLN A 192 11.91 -26.63 4.62
C GLN A 192 12.63 -26.16 5.88
N LYS A 193 13.78 -26.80 6.17
CA LYS A 193 14.65 -26.37 7.25
C LYS A 193 15.56 -25.23 6.77
N TYR A 194 15.61 -24.17 7.57
CA TYR A 194 16.50 -23.02 7.37
C TYR A 194 17.52 -23.02 8.53
N GLU A 195 18.57 -23.82 8.37
CA GLU A 195 19.64 -23.99 9.37
C GLU A 195 20.93 -23.29 8.91
N GLY A 196 21.75 -22.81 9.86
CA GLY A 196 22.96 -22.02 9.60
C GLY A 196 22.69 -20.50 9.44
N LYS A 197 23.01 -19.71 10.48
CA LYS A 197 22.71 -18.26 10.58
C LYS A 197 23.20 -17.44 9.37
N ASP A 198 24.32 -17.82 8.77
CA ASP A 198 24.94 -17.09 7.65
C ASP A 198 24.55 -17.64 6.26
N VAL A 199 23.82 -18.75 6.25
CA VAL A 199 23.68 -19.61 5.08
C VAL A 199 22.23 -19.64 4.60
N SER A 200 21.27 -19.79 5.53
CA SER A 200 19.85 -19.90 5.22
C SER A 200 18.96 -19.03 6.11
N ARG A 201 18.05 -18.27 5.48
CA ARG A 201 17.15 -17.33 6.18
C ARG A 201 15.75 -17.35 5.56
N TYR A 202 14.74 -17.55 6.40
CA TYR A 202 13.34 -17.30 6.08
C TYR A 202 12.84 -16.14 6.95
N GLN A 203 12.45 -15.03 6.33
CA GLN A 203 12.02 -13.82 7.05
C GLN A 203 10.82 -13.16 6.40
N ILE A 204 9.87 -12.74 7.25
CA ILE A 204 8.83 -11.79 6.87
C ILE A 204 9.13 -10.49 7.61
N LYS A 205 9.40 -9.44 6.85
CA LYS A 205 9.69 -8.10 7.36
C LYS A 205 8.45 -7.24 7.25
N THR A 206 8.22 -6.41 8.25
CA THR A 206 7.29 -5.28 8.19
C THR A 206 8.10 -4.01 8.35
N LYS A 207 7.43 -2.86 8.30
CA LYS A 207 8.08 -1.58 8.59
C LYS A 207 8.71 -1.55 9.99
N SER A 208 8.07 -2.22 10.95
CA SER A 208 8.41 -2.10 12.37
C SER A 208 9.15 -3.31 12.97
N ALA A 209 9.10 -4.48 12.33
CA ALA A 209 9.73 -5.68 12.90
C ALA A 209 10.09 -6.75 11.86
N VAL A 210 10.87 -7.74 12.28
CA VAL A 210 11.27 -8.89 11.47
C VAL A 210 10.87 -10.19 12.16
N ALA A 211 10.05 -11.01 11.48
CA ALA A 211 9.73 -12.37 11.90
C ALA A 211 10.68 -13.36 11.20
N GLY A 212 11.63 -13.93 11.94
CA GLY A 212 12.59 -14.94 11.50
C GLY A 212 12.20 -16.36 11.89
N VAL A 213 12.37 -17.31 10.98
CA VAL A 213 11.77 -18.65 11.09
C VAL A 213 12.78 -19.77 10.86
N ARG A 214 12.63 -20.87 11.61
CA ARG A 214 13.33 -22.15 11.40
C ARG A 214 12.36 -23.33 11.23
N GLY A 215 11.44 -23.25 10.27
CA GLY A 215 10.46 -24.31 9.94
C GLY A 215 9.21 -24.29 10.82
N THR A 216 8.22 -23.48 10.47
CA THR A 216 7.01 -23.23 11.28
C THR A 216 5.74 -23.05 10.47
N ASP A 217 4.60 -23.18 11.16
CA ASP A 217 3.28 -22.71 10.70
C ASP A 217 2.90 -21.53 11.58
N PHE A 218 2.80 -20.33 11.00
CA PHE A 218 2.64 -19.09 11.74
C PHE A 218 1.92 -18.01 10.94
N VAL A 219 1.38 -17.03 11.64
CA VAL A 219 0.66 -15.90 11.08
C VAL A 219 1.36 -14.61 11.47
N VAL A 220 1.60 -13.75 10.49
CA VAL A 220 2.08 -12.37 10.69
C VAL A 220 0.98 -11.43 10.26
N THR A 221 0.59 -10.53 11.16
CA THR A 221 -0.34 -9.43 10.87
C THR A 221 0.41 -8.12 11.05
N PHE A 222 0.32 -7.25 10.05
CA PHE A 222 0.79 -5.89 10.13
C PHE A 222 -0.37 -4.93 9.88
N SER A 223 -0.62 -4.08 10.87
CA SER A 223 -1.66 -3.05 10.79
C SER A 223 -1.04 -1.68 11.03
N GLU A 224 -1.36 -0.76 10.14
CA GLU A 224 -1.05 0.65 10.26
C GLU A 224 -2.32 1.40 10.69
N GLY A 225 -2.22 2.16 11.78
CA GLY A 225 -3.28 3.02 12.31
C GLY A 225 -2.63 4.13 13.13
N ASP A 226 -3.18 4.44 14.30
CA ASP A 226 -2.52 5.33 15.27
C ASP A 226 -1.14 4.80 15.71
N LYS A 227 -0.99 3.47 15.67
CA LYS A 227 0.25 2.75 15.95
C LYS A 227 0.52 1.74 14.84
N GLU A 228 1.80 1.48 14.61
CA GLU A 228 2.27 0.37 13.79
C GLU A 228 2.37 -0.87 14.68
N VAL A 229 1.61 -1.92 14.34
CA VAL A 229 1.61 -3.15 15.12
C VAL A 229 1.96 -4.32 14.22
N THR A 230 3.05 -5.00 14.54
CA THR A 230 3.41 -6.29 13.96
C THR A 230 3.11 -7.39 14.97
N LYS A 231 2.07 -8.20 14.72
CA LYS A 231 1.68 -9.33 15.57
C LYS A 231 2.09 -10.64 14.92
N VAL A 232 2.74 -11.51 15.69
CA VAL A 232 3.12 -12.86 15.28
C VAL A 232 2.41 -13.89 16.15
N GLN A 233 1.76 -14.86 15.51
CA GLN A 233 1.04 -15.96 16.16
C GLN A 233 1.55 -17.30 15.62
N THR A 234 2.03 -18.18 16.48
CA THR A 234 2.67 -19.43 16.05
C THR A 234 1.75 -20.63 16.27
N LEU A 235 1.39 -21.33 15.19
CA LEU A 235 0.55 -22.53 15.21
C LEU A 235 1.38 -23.82 15.38
N LYS A 236 2.59 -23.87 14.79
CA LYS A 236 3.56 -24.96 14.96
C LYS A 236 5.00 -24.44 14.91
N GLY A 237 5.88 -25.05 15.71
CA GLY A 237 7.30 -24.71 15.79
C GLY A 237 7.57 -23.44 16.62
N GLU A 238 8.57 -22.66 16.23
CA GLU A 238 9.02 -21.44 16.92
C GLU A 238 9.42 -20.33 15.93
N VAL A 239 8.94 -19.11 16.19
CA VAL A 239 9.25 -17.90 15.39
C VAL A 239 9.97 -16.90 16.29
N ASN A 240 11.07 -16.31 15.80
CA ASN A 240 11.74 -15.21 16.46
C ASN A 240 11.20 -13.89 15.89
N LEU A 241 10.67 -13.02 16.76
CA LEU A 241 10.27 -11.66 16.41
C LEU A 241 11.34 -10.71 16.92
N LYS A 242 11.97 -9.97 16.00
CA LYS A 242 13.04 -9.00 16.28
C LYS A 242 12.57 -7.59 15.93
N ASP A 243 12.91 -6.61 16.76
CA ASP A 243 12.78 -5.18 16.42
C ASP A 243 13.73 -4.83 15.25
N SER A 244 13.24 -4.09 14.25
CA SER A 244 14.07 -3.67 13.12
C SER A 244 15.14 -2.62 13.48
N HIS A 245 14.99 -1.95 14.64
CA HIS A 245 15.84 -0.85 15.08
C HIS A 245 16.74 -1.16 16.28
N SER A 246 16.60 -2.34 16.91
CA SER A 246 17.41 -2.77 18.05
C SER A 246 17.78 -4.26 17.96
N GLU A 247 18.57 -4.74 18.92
CA GLU A 247 18.89 -6.17 19.02
C GLU A 247 17.83 -6.97 19.81
N ASP A 248 16.79 -6.29 20.31
CA ASP A 248 15.74 -6.90 21.10
C ASP A 248 14.92 -7.88 20.26
N ASN A 249 14.69 -9.06 20.82
CA ASN A 249 13.95 -10.11 20.16
C ASN A 249 13.24 -11.02 21.16
N VAL A 250 12.22 -11.72 20.68
CA VAL A 250 11.42 -12.65 21.46
C VAL A 250 11.11 -13.92 20.66
N ASN A 251 11.22 -15.08 21.30
CA ASN A 251 10.87 -16.37 20.70
C ASN A 251 9.42 -16.73 21.04
N ILE A 252 8.64 -17.05 20.00
CA ILE A 252 7.20 -17.32 20.07
C ILE A 252 6.96 -18.76 19.63
N ARG A 253 6.67 -19.65 20.59
CA ARG A 253 6.46 -21.08 20.34
C ARG A 253 5.00 -21.37 19.97
N LYS A 254 4.75 -22.62 19.56
CA LYS A 254 3.41 -23.15 19.32
C LYS A 254 2.41 -22.73 20.39
N GLY A 255 1.27 -22.19 19.94
CA GLY A 255 0.17 -21.74 20.80
C GLY A 255 0.45 -20.43 21.52
N GLN A 256 1.43 -19.65 21.07
CA GLN A 256 1.77 -18.35 21.65
C GLN A 256 1.68 -17.23 20.60
N TYR A 257 1.64 -15.99 21.11
CA TYR A 257 1.77 -14.80 20.31
C TYR A 257 2.55 -13.70 21.04
N ALA A 258 3.16 -12.81 20.27
CA ALA A 258 3.70 -11.54 20.75
C ALA A 258 3.57 -10.49 19.64
N SER A 259 3.71 -9.22 20.02
CA SER A 259 3.63 -8.10 19.11
C SER A 259 4.81 -7.15 19.30
N PHE A 260 5.22 -6.49 18.21
CA PHE A 260 5.98 -5.27 18.27
C PHE A 260 5.04 -4.09 18.01
N VAL A 261 5.11 -3.06 18.86
CA VAL A 261 4.25 -1.88 18.79
C VAL A 261 5.11 -0.63 18.70
N ALA A 262 4.95 0.16 17.64
CA ALA A 262 5.62 1.45 17.48
C ALA A 262 4.62 2.56 17.19
N ALA A 263 4.93 3.78 17.61
CA ALA A 263 4.20 4.96 17.16
C ALA A 263 4.54 5.27 15.69
N ARG A 264 3.60 5.88 14.96
CA ARG A 264 3.84 6.29 13.56
C ARG A 264 4.94 7.35 13.50
N SER A 265 5.99 7.07 12.74
CA SER A 265 7.19 7.94 12.63
C SER A 265 6.97 9.19 11.79
N ASP A 266 5.87 9.25 11.04
CA ASP A 266 5.51 10.30 10.09
C ASP A 266 4.64 11.42 10.70
N LEU A 267 4.44 11.38 12.03
CA LEU A 267 3.77 12.43 12.81
C LEU A 267 4.75 13.36 13.56
N PHE A 268 6.08 13.23 13.36
CA PHE A 268 7.10 13.98 14.10
C PHE A 268 8.18 14.59 13.20
N GLU A 269 8.62 15.82 13.50
CA GLU A 269 9.68 16.54 12.78
C GLU A 269 11.10 16.05 13.13
N THR A 270 12.05 16.28 12.20
CA THR A 270 13.36 15.62 12.09
C THR A 270 14.34 15.82 13.24
N ASN A 271 14.13 16.81 14.11
CA ASN A 271 15.03 17.10 15.22
C ASN A 271 14.66 16.37 16.53
N GLU A 272 13.40 15.97 16.72
CA GLU A 272 12.96 15.19 17.90
C GLU A 272 13.08 13.66 17.70
N MET A 273 13.16 13.22 16.43
CA MET A 273 13.33 11.81 16.06
C MET A 273 14.67 11.20 16.51
N LYS A 274 15.69 12.01 16.82
CA LYS A 274 17.02 11.51 17.18
C LYS A 274 17.16 11.11 18.65
N GLU A 275 16.27 11.56 19.54
CA GLU A 275 16.49 11.41 20.98
C GLU A 275 15.43 10.58 21.71
N PHE A 276 14.19 10.45 21.24
CA PHE A 276 13.15 9.77 22.04
C PHE A 276 12.07 8.90 21.33
N VAL A 277 11.90 8.94 20.00
CA VAL A 277 10.78 8.21 19.33
C VAL A 277 11.25 7.22 18.27
N LYS A 278 12.10 6.25 18.65
CA LYS A 278 12.54 5.21 17.71
C LYS A 278 12.49 3.76 18.16
N ARG A 279 11.99 3.44 19.36
CA ARG A 279 12.20 2.08 19.89
C ARG A 279 10.99 1.16 19.88
N GLY A 280 9.77 1.69 19.70
CA GLY A 280 8.57 0.89 19.93
C GLY A 280 8.71 0.07 21.24
N TYR A 281 8.10 -1.10 21.31
CA TYR A 281 8.45 -2.12 22.29
C TYR A 281 7.93 -3.49 21.84
N LEU A 282 8.61 -4.55 22.28
CA LEU A 282 8.11 -5.92 22.21
C LEU A 282 7.19 -6.19 23.40
N THR A 283 6.03 -6.78 23.14
CA THR A 283 5.15 -7.27 24.20
C THR A 283 5.71 -8.55 24.81
N PRO A 284 5.30 -8.91 26.05
CA PRO A 284 5.46 -10.26 26.56
C PRO A 284 4.87 -11.32 25.61
N VAL A 285 5.30 -12.56 25.79
CA VAL A 285 4.74 -13.71 25.07
C VAL A 285 3.47 -14.18 25.79
N TYR A 286 2.35 -14.13 25.08
CA TYR A 286 1.05 -14.57 25.57
C TYR A 286 0.68 -15.94 25.01
N LYS A 287 -0.22 -16.65 25.69
CA LYS A 287 -0.80 -17.92 25.19
C LYS A 287 -2.07 -17.65 24.41
N LEU A 288 -2.27 -18.42 23.33
CA LEU A 288 -3.54 -18.50 22.60
C LEU A 288 -4.41 -19.59 23.23
N SER A 289 -5.70 -19.31 23.42
CA SER A 289 -6.70 -20.31 23.77
C SER A 289 -6.95 -21.27 22.61
N LYS A 290 -7.56 -22.43 22.90
CA LYS A 290 -7.90 -23.42 21.88
C LYS A 290 -8.85 -22.86 20.80
N THR A 291 -9.79 -22.02 21.21
CA THR A 291 -10.75 -21.35 20.31
C THR A 291 -10.06 -20.33 19.41
N GLU A 292 -9.14 -19.52 19.96
CA GLU A 292 -8.34 -18.59 19.15
C GLU A 292 -7.46 -19.32 18.14
N ILE A 293 -6.85 -20.45 18.52
CA ILE A 293 -6.05 -21.27 17.60
C ILE A 293 -6.92 -21.79 16.45
N ALA A 294 -8.11 -22.33 16.75
CA ALA A 294 -9.03 -22.84 15.75
C ALA A 294 -9.53 -21.74 14.81
N GLN A 295 -9.89 -20.58 15.34
CA GLN A 295 -10.34 -19.43 14.56
C GLN A 295 -9.20 -18.88 13.68
N LEU A 296 -7.98 -18.79 14.21
CA LEU A 296 -6.82 -18.36 13.45
C LEU A 296 -6.53 -19.33 12.32
N ASP A 297 -6.57 -20.64 12.58
CA ASP A 297 -6.34 -21.68 11.58
C ASP A 297 -7.40 -21.64 10.47
N TRP A 298 -8.68 -21.50 10.82
CA TRP A 298 -9.77 -21.40 9.85
C TRP A 298 -9.68 -20.12 9.00
N SER A 299 -9.57 -18.96 9.63
CA SER A 299 -9.63 -17.66 8.94
C SER A 299 -8.49 -17.43 7.94
N THR A 300 -7.34 -18.08 8.16
CA THR A 300 -6.12 -17.95 7.35
C THR A 300 -5.94 -19.05 6.31
N ARG A 301 -6.89 -19.99 6.20
CA ARG A 301 -6.95 -20.91 5.07
C ARG A 301 -7.55 -20.18 3.86
N VAL A 302 -6.94 -20.41 2.72
CA VAL A 302 -7.57 -20.17 1.42
C VAL A 302 -8.37 -21.44 1.13
N HIS A 303 -9.64 -21.33 0.81
CA HIS A 303 -10.39 -22.47 0.31
C HIS A 303 -10.53 -22.24 -1.18
N SER A 304 -10.12 -23.21 -1.99
CA SER A 304 -10.57 -23.26 -3.37
C SER A 304 -12.04 -23.65 -3.35
N GLU A 305 -12.92 -22.68 -3.14
CA GLU A 305 -14.22 -22.80 -3.76
C GLU A 305 -13.95 -22.68 -5.25
N GLY A 306 -14.13 -23.78 -5.99
CA GLY A 306 -14.25 -23.71 -7.44
C GLY A 306 -15.27 -22.64 -7.79
N ALA A 307 -15.23 -22.11 -9.01
CA ALA A 307 -16.25 -21.19 -9.49
C ALA A 307 -17.65 -21.72 -9.13
N VAL A 308 -18.28 -21.09 -8.14
CA VAL A 308 -19.69 -21.23 -7.84
C VAL A 308 -20.31 -19.86 -8.03
N VAL A 309 -20.93 -19.72 -9.20
CA VAL A 309 -22.35 -19.34 -9.34
C VAL A 309 -23.00 -19.00 -8.00
N ALA A 310 -23.66 -17.84 -7.95
CA ALA A 310 -24.57 -17.42 -6.88
C ALA A 310 -25.05 -18.60 -6.03
N VAL A 311 -24.45 -18.77 -4.85
CA VAL A 311 -24.85 -19.83 -3.94
C VAL A 311 -26.08 -19.33 -3.22
N ALA A 312 -27.22 -19.91 -3.60
CA ALA A 312 -28.47 -19.85 -2.88
C ALA A 312 -28.23 -20.13 -1.39
N GLU A 313 -28.91 -19.36 -0.54
CA GLU A 313 -28.96 -19.53 0.90
C GLU A 313 -29.23 -20.99 1.27
N GLU A 314 -28.22 -21.68 1.78
CA GLU A 314 -28.45 -22.91 2.52
C GLU A 314 -28.60 -22.56 4.00
N GLN A 315 -29.86 -22.64 4.43
CA GLN A 315 -30.34 -22.40 5.78
C GLN A 315 -29.65 -23.33 6.80
N SER A 316 -28.49 -22.92 7.33
CA SER A 316 -28.13 -23.33 8.68
C SER A 316 -29.07 -22.58 9.62
N LYS A 317 -29.88 -23.30 10.39
CA LYS A 317 -30.82 -22.77 11.38
C LYS A 317 -30.04 -22.00 12.45
N VAL A 318 -29.75 -20.72 12.18
CA VAL A 318 -29.14 -19.80 13.16
C VAL A 318 -30.23 -19.47 14.16
N GLU A 319 -30.11 -19.97 15.38
CA GLU A 319 -30.89 -19.49 16.52
C GLU A 319 -30.50 -18.02 16.74
N GLY A 320 -31.26 -17.10 16.15
CA GLY A 320 -31.17 -15.67 16.46
C GLY A 320 -31.81 -15.39 17.82
N LEU A 321 -31.24 -14.42 18.52
CA LEU A 321 -31.73 -13.94 19.81
C LEU A 321 -33.10 -13.26 19.67
N CYS A 322 -33.27 -12.47 18.60
CA CYS A 322 -34.55 -11.86 18.24
C CYS A 322 -35.25 -12.70 17.16
N GLN A 323 -36.58 -12.84 17.27
CA GLN A 323 -37.41 -13.60 16.32
C GLN A 323 -38.21 -12.66 15.41
N SER A 324 -38.45 -13.09 14.16
CA SER A 324 -39.32 -12.43 13.17
C SER A 324 -39.03 -10.93 12.88
N PRO A 325 -37.96 -10.59 12.15
CA PRO A 325 -36.98 -11.48 11.53
C PRO A 325 -35.91 -11.95 12.52
N VAL A 326 -35.24 -13.06 12.18
CA VAL A 326 -34.21 -13.68 13.02
C VAL A 326 -32.97 -12.78 13.07
N GLY A 327 -32.59 -12.31 14.26
CA GLY A 327 -31.47 -11.39 14.46
C GLY A 327 -30.56 -11.75 15.63
N ARG A 328 -29.27 -11.36 15.55
CA ARG A 328 -28.28 -11.52 16.63
C ARG A 328 -28.24 -10.26 17.51
N MET A 329 -27.70 -10.39 18.73
CA MET A 329 -27.42 -9.24 19.61
C MET A 329 -26.75 -8.09 18.83
N ASN A 330 -27.23 -6.85 19.01
CA ASN A 330 -26.73 -5.64 18.35
C ASN A 330 -26.84 -5.64 16.80
N SER A 331 -27.61 -6.56 16.22
CA SER A 331 -28.05 -6.41 14.84
C SER A 331 -29.17 -5.37 14.74
N CYS A 332 -29.33 -4.77 13.57
CA CYS A 332 -30.39 -3.83 13.27
C CYS A 332 -31.28 -4.37 12.16
N VAL A 333 -32.56 -4.06 12.25
CA VAL A 333 -33.57 -4.34 11.23
C VAL A 333 -34.21 -3.02 10.79
N TRP A 334 -34.48 -2.90 9.50
CA TRP A 334 -35.28 -1.81 8.95
C TRP A 334 -36.67 -2.32 8.59
N THR A 335 -37.71 -1.69 9.13
CA THR A 335 -39.11 -2.03 8.88
C THR A 335 -39.85 -0.84 8.27
N CYS A 336 -40.68 -1.11 7.27
CA CYS A 336 -41.58 -0.12 6.70
C CYS A 336 -42.97 -0.29 7.30
N GLU A 337 -43.41 0.69 8.11
CA GLU A 337 -44.71 0.68 8.76
C GLU A 337 -45.73 1.43 7.91
N ASN A 338 -46.97 0.91 7.84
CA ASN A 338 -48.12 1.45 7.11
C ASN A 338 -47.94 1.58 5.59
N ASN A 339 -47.07 0.77 4.97
CA ASN A 339 -46.95 0.76 3.51
C ASN A 339 -48.27 0.28 2.86
N PRO A 340 -48.76 0.92 1.78
CA PRO A 340 -49.96 0.47 1.08
C PRO A 340 -49.84 -0.98 0.61
N SER A 341 -50.93 -1.75 0.74
CA SER A 341 -50.98 -3.14 0.29
C SER A 341 -50.68 -3.25 -1.20
N GLY A 342 -49.68 -4.07 -1.57
CA GLY A 342 -49.26 -4.31 -2.95
C GLY A 342 -48.00 -3.54 -3.38
N GLU A 343 -47.51 -2.60 -2.57
CA GLU A 343 -46.26 -1.88 -2.84
C GLU A 343 -45.04 -2.66 -2.39
N THR A 344 -44.09 -2.87 -3.31
CA THR A 344 -42.83 -3.59 -3.05
C THR A 344 -41.75 -2.70 -2.44
N SER A 345 -41.86 -1.39 -2.66
CA SER A 345 -40.95 -0.38 -2.12
C SER A 345 -41.60 0.39 -0.98
N CYS A 346 -40.80 0.84 0.00
CA CYS A 346 -41.31 1.62 1.13
C CYS A 346 -41.63 3.06 0.68
N ARG A 347 -42.92 3.38 0.54
CA ARG A 347 -43.43 4.67 0.02
C ARG A 347 -43.37 5.79 1.06
N THR A 348 -42.15 6.16 1.46
CA THR A 348 -41.91 7.24 2.46
C THR A 348 -42.33 8.63 1.99
N ASP A 349 -42.74 8.77 0.72
CA ASP A 349 -43.40 9.94 0.16
C ASP A 349 -44.82 10.14 0.71
N LEU A 350 -45.46 9.08 1.22
CA LEU A 350 -46.77 9.16 1.88
C LEU A 350 -46.60 9.48 3.36
N LYS A 351 -47.39 10.45 3.85
CA LYS A 351 -47.33 10.96 5.24
C LYS A 351 -47.53 9.86 6.31
N GLU A 352 -48.24 8.80 5.97
CA GLU A 352 -48.60 7.71 6.88
C GLU A 352 -47.54 6.61 6.96
N VAL A 353 -46.66 6.53 5.95
CA VAL A 353 -45.62 5.50 5.81
C VAL A 353 -44.36 5.90 6.56
N LYS A 354 -43.79 4.98 7.35
CA LYS A 354 -42.59 5.26 8.17
C LYS A 354 -41.53 4.19 7.98
N CYS A 355 -40.30 4.64 7.69
CA CYS A 355 -39.12 3.78 7.71
C CYS A 355 -38.48 3.83 9.11
N VAL A 356 -38.53 2.70 9.83
CA VAL A 356 -38.07 2.58 11.22
C VAL A 356 -36.93 1.59 11.30
N ARG A 357 -35.86 1.96 12.01
CA ARG A 357 -34.77 1.05 12.39
C ARG A 357 -34.98 0.58 13.82
N LYS A 358 -34.85 -0.72 14.08
CA LYS A 358 -34.85 -1.31 15.43
C LYS A 358 -33.55 -2.08 15.66
N ARG A 359 -33.06 -2.12 16.90
CA ARG A 359 -31.88 -2.88 17.33
C ARG A 359 -32.30 -4.10 18.16
N CYS A 360 -31.65 -5.23 17.94
CA CYS A 360 -31.87 -6.45 18.72
C CYS A 360 -31.12 -6.34 20.05
N ASN A 361 -31.89 -6.29 21.15
CA ASN A 361 -31.39 -6.15 22.51
C ASN A 361 -31.09 -7.50 23.18
N ALA A 362 -30.45 -7.44 24.34
CA ALA A 362 -30.02 -8.62 25.09
C ALA A 362 -31.13 -9.54 25.57
N ASN A 363 -32.34 -9.00 25.70
CA ASN A 363 -33.56 -9.74 26.05
C ASN A 363 -34.22 -10.43 24.85
N GLY A 364 -33.66 -10.31 23.64
CA GLY A 364 -34.24 -10.90 22.43
C GLY A 364 -35.38 -10.10 21.80
N GLU A 365 -35.53 -8.83 22.18
CA GLU A 365 -36.53 -7.94 21.60
C GLU A 365 -35.91 -6.92 20.64
N TRP A 366 -36.66 -6.58 19.59
CA TRP A 366 -36.37 -5.47 18.69
C TRP A 366 -36.83 -4.15 19.34
N ALA A 367 -35.90 -3.28 19.72
CA ALA A 367 -36.18 -2.04 20.43
C ALA A 367 -35.33 -0.86 19.90
N GLU A 368 -35.37 0.29 20.58
CA GLU A 368 -34.59 1.50 20.24
C GLU A 368 -34.92 2.04 18.83
N GLU A 369 -36.21 2.25 18.61
CA GLU A 369 -36.74 2.73 17.33
C GLU A 369 -36.11 4.06 16.92
N SER A 370 -35.52 4.07 15.73
CA SER A 370 -34.96 5.27 15.12
C SER A 370 -35.66 5.52 13.78
N ARG A 371 -36.34 6.66 13.65
CA ARG A 371 -37.03 7.03 12.40
C ARG A 371 -36.08 7.70 11.44
N MET A 372 -36.13 7.31 10.18
CA MET A 372 -35.41 8.01 9.13
C MET A 372 -36.08 9.36 8.83
N PRO A 373 -35.34 10.47 8.78
CA PRO A 373 -35.91 11.77 8.42
C PRO A 373 -36.37 11.77 6.96
N SER A 374 -37.47 12.49 6.68
CA SER A 374 -38.11 12.54 5.35
C SER A 374 -37.17 12.98 4.22
N SER A 375 -36.13 13.75 4.52
CA SER A 375 -35.08 14.15 3.57
C SER A 375 -34.22 12.99 3.04
N ARG A 376 -34.22 11.83 3.71
CA ARG A 376 -33.53 10.60 3.29
C ARG A 376 -34.52 9.50 2.85
N GLY A 377 -35.80 9.82 2.68
CA GLY A 377 -36.90 8.86 2.49
C GLY A 377 -36.73 7.88 1.32
N TYR A 378 -36.09 8.29 0.23
CA TYR A 378 -35.87 7.44 -0.96
C TYR A 378 -34.92 6.26 -0.73
N PHE A 379 -34.22 6.20 0.40
CA PHE A 379 -33.21 5.18 0.70
C PHE A 379 -33.61 4.24 1.84
N CYS A 380 -34.90 4.02 2.06
CA CYS A 380 -35.34 3.06 3.07
C CYS A 380 -34.95 1.63 2.66
N PRO A 381 -34.01 0.95 3.36
CA PRO A 381 -33.53 -0.37 2.97
C PRO A 381 -34.44 -1.51 3.46
N ALA A 382 -35.70 -1.20 3.79
CA ALA A 382 -36.64 -2.10 4.43
C ALA A 382 -37.27 -3.15 3.49
N GLU A 383 -36.77 -3.30 2.26
CA GLU A 383 -37.15 -4.39 1.37
C GLU A 383 -36.89 -5.73 2.08
N ASN A 384 -37.97 -6.35 2.56
CA ASN A 384 -38.00 -7.63 3.28
C ASN A 384 -37.37 -7.65 4.68
N SER A 385 -37.44 -6.55 5.45
CA SER A 385 -36.95 -6.49 6.84
C SER A 385 -35.52 -7.05 7.02
N LYS A 386 -34.58 -6.54 6.22
CA LYS A 386 -33.19 -7.01 6.24
C LYS A 386 -32.55 -6.76 7.60
N VAL A 387 -32.04 -7.84 8.19
CA VAL A 387 -31.26 -7.81 9.42
C VAL A 387 -29.77 -7.74 9.07
N GLY A 388 -29.06 -6.78 9.65
CA GLY A 388 -27.62 -6.60 9.42
C GLY A 388 -26.90 -5.95 10.61
N PRO A 389 -25.60 -5.67 10.48
CA PRO A 389 -24.90 -4.83 11.45
C PRO A 389 -25.57 -3.44 11.50
N CYS A 390 -25.70 -2.87 12.69
CA CYS A 390 -26.20 -1.51 12.84
C CYS A 390 -25.27 -0.52 12.12
N ASN A 391 -25.79 0.13 11.08
CA ASN A 391 -25.20 1.35 10.55
C ASN A 391 -25.54 2.49 11.52
N TYR A 392 -24.51 3.16 12.04
CA TYR A 392 -24.64 4.35 12.87
C TYR A 392 -24.48 5.60 12.01
#